data_AF-D3LWG8-F1
#
_entry.id   AF-D3LWG8-F1
#
_cell.length_a   1.000
_cell.length_b   1.000
_cell.length_c   1.000
_cell.angle_alpha   90.00
_cell.angle_beta   90.00
_cell.angle_gamma   90.00
#
_symmetry.space_group_name_H-M   'P 1'
#
loop_
_entity.id
_entity.type
_entity.pdbx_description
1 polymer ?
#
loop_
_entity_poly.entity_id
_entity_poly.type
_entity_poly.pdbx_seq_one_letter_code
_entity_poly.pdbx_strand_id
1 'polypeptide(L)'
;MNKIYRVIFNKARGIYQVVSELVHSQSKSKSGKRGGIVVKTTGAAMLAVVLLTSAGGINMASASSNASVTTPGSTPANPKIEELLQQLNALSGRVGGNEGKIDKNAKDIVAITKQGGTIDTAIAALKNGEIKSNKEAIAALTGETGAITKNSRAIQTNAEAIAALTKEGGAVTANKTAIE
;
A
#
# COMPACT_ATOMS: atom_id res chain seq x y z
N MET A 1 31.45 -19.08 -23.92
CA MET A 1 30.20 -18.29 -23.93
C MET A 1 29.53 -18.45 -22.58
N ASN A 2 29.48 -17.40 -21.75
CA ASN A 2 28.76 -17.45 -20.48
C ASN A 2 27.26 -17.28 -20.74
N LYS A 3 26.46 -18.28 -20.37
CA LYS A 3 25.00 -18.20 -20.38
C LYS A 3 24.56 -17.59 -19.05
N ILE A 4 23.95 -16.41 -19.11
CA ILE A 4 23.28 -15.82 -17.94
C ILE A 4 21.84 -16.31 -17.96
N TYR A 5 21.41 -16.92 -16.85
CA TYR A 5 20.04 -17.35 -16.65
C TYR A 5 19.33 -16.37 -15.71
N ARG A 6 18.11 -15.98 -16.07
CA ARG A 6 17.23 -15.20 -15.19
C ARG A 6 16.03 -16.03 -14.79
N VAL A 7 15.63 -15.91 -13.53
CA VAL A 7 14.41 -16.53 -13.01
C VAL A 7 13.29 -15.50 -13.07
N ILE A 8 12.22 -15.82 -13.78
CA ILE A 8 11.06 -14.93 -13.97
C ILE A 8 9.81 -15.66 -13.47
N PHE A 9 8.95 -14.94 -12.74
CA PHE A 9 7.66 -15.49 -12.33
C PHE A 9 6.64 -15.42 -13.48
N ASN A 10 6.10 -16.56 -13.88
CA ASN A 10 5.04 -16.64 -14.88
C ASN A 10 3.66 -16.59 -14.19
N LYS A 11 3.03 -15.40 -14.20
CA LYS A 11 1.74 -15.16 -13.53
C LYS A 11 0.58 -15.99 -14.08
N ALA A 12 0.61 -16.37 -15.36
CA ALA A 12 -0.44 -17.18 -15.98
C ALA A 12 -0.36 -18.66 -15.59
N ARG A 13 0.85 -19.15 -15.31
CA ARG A 13 1.10 -20.55 -14.92
C ARG A 13 1.37 -20.74 -13.42
N GLY A 14 1.52 -19.66 -12.67
CA GLY A 14 1.79 -19.70 -11.23
C GLY A 14 3.16 -20.27 -10.85
N ILE A 15 4.14 -20.29 -11.77
CA ILE A 15 5.44 -20.94 -11.56
C ILE A 15 6.61 -20.01 -11.91
N TYR A 16 7.76 -20.23 -11.27
CA TYR A 16 9.03 -19.59 -11.65
C TYR A 16 9.68 -20.34 -12.81
N GLN A 17 10.09 -19.61 -13.85
CA GLN A 17 10.72 -20.16 -15.05
C GLN A 17 12.12 -19.58 -15.20
N VAL A 18 13.08 -20.44 -15.54
CA VAL A 18 14.46 -20.04 -15.83
C VAL A 18 14.57 -19.79 -17.33
N VAL A 19 14.88 -18.56 -17.71
CA VAL A 19 15.03 -18.16 -19.12
C VAL A 19 16.50 -17.82 -19.37
N SER A 20 17.08 -18.37 -20.44
CA SER A 20 18.41 -17.98 -20.89
C SER A 20 18.32 -16.66 -21.67
N GLU A 21 19.02 -15.62 -21.23
CA GLU A 21 19.25 -14.46 -22.07
C GLU A 21 20.45 -14.75 -22.99
N LEU A 22 20.24 -14.65 -24.31
CA LEU A 22 21.34 -14.53 -25.27
C LEU A 22 21.99 -13.17 -25.03
N VAL A 23 23.08 -13.16 -24.26
CA VAL A 23 23.86 -11.94 -24.01
C VAL A 23 24.47 -11.46 -25.34
N HIS A 24 23.81 -10.49 -25.97
CA HIS A 24 24.49 -9.66 -26.97
C HIS A 24 25.45 -8.75 -26.21
N SER A 25 26.72 -9.14 -26.20
CA SER A 25 27.86 -8.31 -25.83
C SER A 25 27.70 -6.93 -26.51
N GLN A 26 27.40 -5.89 -25.73
CA GLN A 26 27.43 -4.52 -26.23
C GLN A 26 28.86 -4.12 -26.53
N SER A 27 29.29 -4.33 -27.79
CA SER A 27 30.40 -3.55 -28.33
C SER A 27 29.95 -2.09 -28.41
N LYS A 28 30.70 -1.20 -27.76
CA LYS A 28 30.48 0.24 -27.83
C LYS A 28 30.58 0.70 -29.30
N SER A 29 29.46 1.02 -29.94
CA SER A 29 29.49 1.86 -31.14
C SER A 29 29.54 3.32 -30.70
N LYS A 30 30.65 3.98 -31.04
CA LYS A 30 30.83 5.41 -30.89
C LYS A 30 29.88 6.16 -31.83
N SER A 31 29.28 7.23 -31.28
CA SER A 31 29.03 8.52 -31.93
C SER A 31 28.12 8.56 -33.17
N GLY A 32 26.91 9.08 -32.96
CA GLY A 32 26.06 9.65 -34.00
C GLY A 32 25.12 10.70 -33.42
N LYS A 33 25.60 11.93 -33.29
CA LYS A 33 24.90 13.12 -32.77
C LYS A 33 23.73 13.50 -33.70
N ARG A 34 22.46 13.25 -33.34
CA ARG A 34 21.28 13.88 -33.97
C ARG A 34 20.11 14.08 -33.01
N GLY A 35 19.73 15.35 -32.83
CA GLY A 35 18.36 15.79 -32.52
C GLY A 35 17.84 15.56 -31.11
N GLY A 36 18.20 16.43 -30.16
CA GLY A 36 17.52 16.49 -28.87
C GLY A 36 16.12 17.10 -29.00
N ILE A 37 15.11 16.41 -28.45
CA ILE A 37 14.00 17.07 -27.75
C ILE A 37 14.25 16.81 -26.27
N VAL A 38 14.66 17.86 -25.59
CA VAL A 38 14.85 17.88 -24.14
C VAL A 38 13.47 18.11 -23.53
N VAL A 39 12.80 17.07 -23.04
CA VAL A 39 11.68 17.23 -22.10
C VAL A 39 12.28 17.21 -20.70
N LYS A 40 12.66 18.40 -20.22
CA LYS A 40 12.96 18.60 -18.81
C LYS A 40 11.63 18.62 -18.05
N THR A 41 11.52 17.71 -17.10
CA THR A 41 10.50 17.63 -16.08
C THR A 41 10.39 18.92 -15.29
N THR A 42 9.28 19.63 -15.40
CA THR A 42 8.75 20.45 -14.29
C THR A 42 7.28 20.79 -14.54
N GLY A 43 6.41 20.40 -13.61
CA GLY A 43 5.17 21.11 -13.29
C GLY A 43 3.99 20.98 -14.26
N ALA A 44 2.96 20.25 -13.83
CA ALA A 44 1.53 20.49 -14.10
C ALA A 44 1.15 21.09 -15.48
N ALA A 45 0.92 20.23 -16.48
CA ALA A 45 0.07 20.62 -17.61
C ALA A 45 -1.39 20.57 -17.16
N MET A 46 -1.88 21.69 -16.64
CA MET A 46 -3.32 21.94 -16.47
C MET A 46 -4.02 21.80 -17.83
N LEU A 47 -4.98 20.88 -17.91
CA LEU A 47 -5.93 20.83 -19.02
C LEU A 47 -6.95 21.96 -18.79
N ALA A 48 -6.99 22.94 -19.70
CA ALA A 48 -7.92 24.07 -19.61
C ALA A 48 -9.36 23.59 -19.81
N VAL A 49 -10.17 23.64 -18.74
CA VAL A 49 -11.63 23.53 -18.81
C VAL A 49 -12.18 24.88 -19.26
N VAL A 50 -12.75 24.91 -20.46
CA VAL A 50 -13.54 26.05 -20.93
C VAL A 50 -14.85 26.09 -20.14
N LEU A 51 -15.00 27.08 -19.26
CA LEU A 51 -16.25 27.40 -18.59
C LEU A 51 -17.12 28.27 -19.51
N LEU A 52 -18.18 27.70 -20.08
CA LEU A 52 -19.32 28.47 -20.58
C LEU A 52 -20.38 28.51 -19.47
N THR A 53 -20.46 29.65 -18.79
CA THR A 53 -21.66 30.03 -18.02
C THR A 53 -22.25 31.27 -18.66
N SER A 54 -23.45 31.15 -19.20
CA SER A 54 -24.57 32.09 -19.03
C SER A 54 -25.69 31.69 -20.00
N ALA A 55 -26.91 31.86 -19.50
CA ALA A 55 -28.17 31.54 -20.16
C ALA A 55 -28.21 32.00 -21.63
N GLY A 56 -28.46 31.05 -22.52
CA GLY A 56 -28.60 31.28 -23.96
C GLY A 56 -28.30 30.00 -24.71
N GLY A 57 -29.35 29.33 -25.18
CA GLY A 57 -29.27 27.99 -25.75
C GLY A 57 -28.19 27.86 -26.83
N ILE A 58 -27.26 26.93 -26.60
CA ILE A 58 -26.50 26.30 -27.67
C ILE A 58 -27.08 24.90 -27.78
N ASN A 59 -27.92 24.73 -28.81
CA ASN A 59 -28.39 23.42 -29.22
C ASN A 59 -27.16 22.53 -29.40
N MET A 60 -26.96 21.57 -28.50
CA MET A 60 -26.20 20.38 -28.84
C MET A 60 -26.98 19.74 -29.98
N ALA A 61 -26.50 19.94 -31.21
CA ALA A 61 -26.86 19.07 -32.30
C ALA A 61 -26.35 17.68 -31.88
N SER A 62 -27.21 16.90 -31.23
CA SER A 62 -27.07 15.46 -31.20
C SER A 62 -27.01 15.06 -32.67
N ALA A 63 -25.82 14.71 -33.15
CA ALA A 63 -25.70 13.94 -34.36
C ALA A 63 -26.34 12.58 -34.08
N SER A 64 -27.67 12.54 -34.23
CA SER A 64 -28.40 11.32 -34.49
C SER A 64 -27.93 10.88 -35.87
N SER A 65 -26.89 10.05 -35.91
CA SER A 65 -26.71 9.15 -37.02
C SER A 65 -27.73 8.02 -36.88
N ASN A 66 -29.02 8.36 -37.04
CA ASN A 66 -29.97 7.42 -37.62
C ASN A 66 -29.62 7.28 -39.10
N ALA A 67 -28.46 6.67 -39.38
CA ALA A 67 -28.25 6.03 -40.66
C ALA A 67 -29.14 4.79 -40.66
N SER A 68 -30.43 5.00 -40.98
CA SER A 68 -31.26 3.92 -41.48
C SER A 68 -30.61 3.46 -42.77
N VAL A 69 -29.86 2.36 -42.68
CA VAL A 69 -29.45 1.58 -43.84
C VAL A 69 -30.72 0.89 -44.34
N THR A 70 -31.51 1.59 -45.15
CA THR A 70 -32.41 0.92 -46.08
C THR A 70 -31.56 0.39 -47.23
N THR A 71 -31.32 -0.92 -47.24
CA THR A 71 -30.87 -1.63 -48.44
C THR A 71 -32.08 -2.08 -49.24
N PRO A 72 -32.28 -1.61 -50.48
CA PRO A 72 -32.95 -2.41 -51.50
C PRO A 72 -31.96 -3.48 -51.97
N GLY A 73 -32.33 -4.75 -51.79
CA GLY A 73 -31.65 -5.87 -52.45
C GLY A 73 -30.62 -6.58 -51.57
N SER A 74 -30.84 -7.88 -51.39
CA SER A 74 -30.03 -8.84 -50.66
C SER A 74 -28.58 -8.89 -51.14
N THR A 75 -27.67 -8.23 -50.40
CA THR A 75 -26.27 -8.67 -50.34
C THR A 75 -26.25 -9.98 -49.57
N PRO A 76 -25.66 -11.08 -50.10
CA PRO A 76 -25.53 -12.30 -49.31
C PRO A 76 -24.78 -11.95 -48.03
N ALA A 77 -25.42 -12.19 -46.88
CA ALA A 77 -24.82 -11.99 -45.57
C ALA A 77 -23.46 -12.69 -45.57
N ASN A 78 -22.37 -11.91 -45.51
CA ASN A 78 -21.06 -12.49 -45.33
C ASN A 78 -20.99 -12.91 -43.86
N PRO A 79 -21.04 -14.22 -43.53
CA PRO A 79 -21.14 -14.69 -42.15
C PRO A 79 -19.97 -14.20 -41.29
N LYS A 80 -18.82 -13.89 -41.92
CA LYS A 80 -17.66 -13.33 -41.22
C LYS A 80 -17.91 -11.92 -40.69
N ILE A 81 -18.70 -11.10 -41.38
CA ILE A 81 -19.03 -9.74 -40.95
C ILE A 81 -19.96 -9.79 -39.74
N GLU A 82 -20.96 -10.68 -39.74
CA GLU A 82 -21.87 -10.87 -38.60
C GLU A 82 -21.12 -11.39 -37.36
N GLU A 83 -20.20 -12.35 -37.53
CA GLU A 83 -19.35 -12.85 -36.46
C GLU A 83 -18.51 -11.74 -35.83
N LEU A 84 -17.88 -10.88 -36.65
CA LEU A 84 -17.07 -9.76 -36.18
C LEU A 84 -17.91 -8.71 -35.43
N LEU A 85 -19.13 -8.43 -35.88
CA LEU A 85 -20.06 -7.53 -35.18
C LEU A 85 -20.48 -8.10 -33.82
N GLN A 86 -20.75 -9.39 -33.75
CA GLN A 86 -21.10 -10.05 -32.48
C GLN A 86 -19.92 -10.02 -31.49
N GLN A 87 -18.69 -10.27 -31.97
CA GLN A 87 -17.47 -10.14 -31.16
C GLN A 87 -17.25 -8.71 -30.67
N LEU A 88 -17.47 -7.70 -31.51
CA LEU A 88 -17.35 -6.30 -31.15
C LEU A 88 -18.35 -5.91 -30.06
N ASN A 89 -19.61 -6.34 -30.17
CA ASN A 89 -20.63 -6.09 -29.15
C ASN A 89 -20.28 -6.78 -27.82
N ALA A 90 -19.79 -8.02 -27.86
CA ALA A 90 -19.33 -8.72 -26.67
C ALA A 90 -18.13 -8.01 -26.01
N LEU A 91 -17.19 -7.49 -26.81
CA LEU A 91 -16.05 -6.73 -26.30
C LEU A 91 -16.49 -5.41 -25.69
N SER A 92 -17.41 -4.68 -26.34
CA SER A 92 -17.99 -3.43 -25.82
C SER A 92 -18.65 -3.65 -24.45
N GLY A 93 -19.45 -4.70 -24.31
CA GLY A 93 -20.07 -5.06 -23.02
C GLY A 93 -19.04 -5.37 -21.93
N ARG A 94 -17.94 -6.08 -22.27
CA ARG A 94 -16.84 -6.34 -21.33
C ARG A 94 -16.11 -5.06 -20.92
N VAL A 95 -15.90 -4.13 -21.84
CA VAL A 95 -15.26 -2.84 -21.57
C VAL A 95 -16.11 -2.02 -20.60
N GLY A 96 -17.41 -1.86 -20.86
CA GLY A 96 -18.31 -1.14 -19.96
C GLY A 96 -18.40 -1.79 -18.56
N GLY A 97 -18.44 -3.13 -18.51
CA GLY A 97 -18.40 -3.85 -17.23
C GLY A 97 -17.09 -3.66 -16.45
N ASN A 98 -15.96 -3.50 -17.14
CA ASN A 98 -14.68 -3.22 -16.52
C ASN A 98 -14.58 -1.77 -16.04
N GLU A 99 -15.10 -0.81 -16.81
CA GLU A 99 -15.17 0.60 -16.43
C GLU A 99 -15.90 0.79 -15.09
N GLY A 100 -17.08 0.17 -14.93
CA GLY A 100 -17.82 0.22 -13.68
C GLY A 100 -17.08 -0.40 -12.47
N LYS A 101 -16.29 -1.46 -12.68
CA LYS A 101 -15.46 -2.05 -11.63
C LYS A 101 -14.29 -1.15 -11.25
N ILE A 102 -13.66 -0.50 -12.23
CA ILE A 102 -12.56 0.44 -12.02
C ILE A 102 -13.05 1.62 -11.19
N ASP A 103 -14.22 2.19 -11.54
CA ASP A 103 -14.83 3.29 -10.79
C ASP A 103 -15.15 2.92 -9.35
N LYS A 104 -15.70 1.73 -9.13
CA LYS A 104 -15.96 1.21 -7.78
C LYS A 104 -14.66 1.08 -6.99
N ASN A 105 -13.65 0.44 -7.57
CA ASN A 105 -12.35 0.28 -6.91
C ASN A 105 -11.70 1.63 -6.59
N ALA A 106 -11.81 2.62 -7.48
CA ALA A 106 -11.29 3.96 -7.23
C ALA A 106 -11.95 4.61 -6.01
N LYS A 107 -13.29 4.50 -5.89
CA LYS A 107 -14.04 5.00 -4.72
C LYS A 107 -13.66 4.28 -3.44
N ASP A 108 -13.53 2.95 -3.49
CA ASP A 108 -13.15 2.14 -2.34
C ASP A 108 -11.73 2.49 -1.86
N ILE A 109 -10.77 2.64 -2.77
CA ILE A 109 -9.40 3.08 -2.45
C ILE A 109 -9.41 4.45 -1.78
N VAL A 110 -10.19 5.41 -2.29
CA VAL A 110 -10.31 6.74 -1.68
C VAL A 110 -10.93 6.66 -0.28
N ALA A 111 -11.99 5.87 -0.09
CA ALA A 111 -12.63 5.70 1.22
C ALA A 111 -11.65 5.09 2.26
N ILE A 112 -10.79 4.17 1.82
CA ILE A 112 -9.80 3.51 2.66
C ILE A 112 -8.63 4.43 3.01
N THR A 113 -8.12 5.19 2.03
CA THR A 113 -6.81 5.86 2.12
C THR A 113 -6.87 7.36 2.39
N LYS A 114 -8.03 8.01 2.20
CA LYS A 114 -8.17 9.43 2.53
C LYS A 114 -7.90 9.68 4.01
N GLN A 115 -7.54 10.92 4.33
CA GLN A 115 -7.43 11.35 5.71
C GLN A 115 -8.77 11.17 6.45
N GLY A 116 -8.72 10.54 7.62
CA GLY A 116 -9.92 10.13 8.37
C GLY A 116 -10.71 8.98 7.72
N GLY A 117 -10.13 8.29 6.74
CA GLY A 117 -10.69 7.07 6.14
C GLY A 117 -10.59 5.86 7.06
N THR A 118 -10.84 4.68 6.49
CA THR A 118 -10.86 3.41 7.23
C THR A 118 -9.53 3.12 7.93
N ILE A 119 -8.39 3.31 7.24
CA ILE A 119 -7.07 3.06 7.80
C ILE A 119 -6.80 3.99 8.98
N ASP A 120 -7.04 5.29 8.81
CA ASP A 120 -6.81 6.28 9.86
C ASP A 120 -7.67 6.03 11.10
N THR A 121 -8.94 5.66 10.89
CA THR A 121 -9.86 5.33 11.98
C THR A 121 -9.39 4.12 12.76
N ALA A 122 -8.96 3.06 12.08
CA ALA A 122 -8.41 1.86 12.72
C ALA A 122 -7.12 2.16 13.50
N ILE A 123 -6.22 2.96 12.92
CA ILE A 123 -4.98 3.40 13.59
C ILE A 123 -5.30 4.22 14.85
N ALA A 124 -6.27 5.14 14.77
CA ALA A 124 -6.68 5.95 15.91
C ALA A 124 -7.26 5.09 17.04
N ALA A 125 -8.11 4.11 16.70
CA ALA A 125 -8.69 3.18 17.67
C ALA A 125 -7.60 2.36 18.39
N LEU A 126 -6.63 1.81 17.67
CA LEU A 126 -5.52 1.06 18.26
C LEU A 126 -4.64 1.93 19.17
N LYS A 127 -4.30 3.15 18.71
CA LYS A 127 -3.49 4.10 19.49
C LYS A 127 -4.17 4.52 20.78
N ASN A 128 -5.47 4.81 20.72
CA ASN A 128 -6.22 5.35 21.85
C ASN A 128 -6.80 4.26 22.77
N GLY A 129 -6.90 3.02 22.31
CA GLY A 129 -7.34 1.86 23.07
C GLY A 129 -6.17 1.09 23.69
N GLU A 130 -5.92 -0.10 23.16
CA GLU A 130 -4.99 -1.09 23.74
C GLU A 130 -3.57 -0.54 23.93
N ILE A 131 -3.03 0.20 22.96
CA ILE A 131 -1.65 0.71 23.07
C ILE A 131 -1.52 1.70 24.24
N LYS A 132 -2.46 2.64 24.37
CA LYS A 132 -2.46 3.63 25.44
C LYS A 132 -2.62 2.95 26.80
N SER A 133 -3.61 2.08 26.93
CA SER A 133 -3.87 1.33 28.17
C SER A 133 -2.64 0.51 28.60
N ASN A 134 -2.02 -0.22 27.67
CA ASN A 134 -0.83 -1.02 27.96
C ASN A 134 0.36 -0.14 28.37
N LYS A 135 0.53 1.02 27.74
CA LYS A 135 1.58 1.97 28.12
C LYS A 135 1.40 2.49 29.55
N GLU A 136 0.16 2.81 29.92
CA GLU A 136 -0.18 3.26 31.27
C GLU A 136 0.02 2.14 32.30
N ALA A 137 -0.40 0.91 31.99
CA ALA A 137 -0.19 -0.26 32.85
C ALA A 137 1.30 -0.56 33.09
N ILE A 138 2.11 -0.51 32.02
CA ILE A 138 3.56 -0.69 32.12
C ILE A 138 4.16 0.42 33.01
N ALA A 139 3.79 1.69 32.78
CA ALA A 139 4.28 2.79 33.60
C ALA A 139 3.91 2.63 35.09
N ALA A 140 2.71 2.13 35.39
CA ALA A 140 2.30 1.85 36.78
C ALA A 140 3.10 0.71 37.43
N LEU A 141 3.57 -0.27 36.64
CA LEU A 141 4.39 -1.38 37.15
C LEU A 141 5.86 -0.98 37.29
N THR A 142 6.44 -0.36 36.26
CA THR A 142 7.89 -0.19 36.11
C THR A 142 8.37 1.25 36.24
N GLY A 143 7.47 2.24 36.36
CA GLY A 143 7.85 3.63 36.59
C GLY A 143 8.62 3.82 37.90
N GLU A 144 9.17 5.01 38.12
CA GLU A 144 9.96 5.33 39.33
C GLU A 144 9.17 5.07 40.63
N THR A 145 7.87 5.37 40.61
CA THR A 145 6.92 5.09 41.71
C THR A 145 6.14 3.79 41.51
N GLY A 146 6.47 3.01 40.48
CA GLY A 146 5.78 1.79 40.10
C GLY A 146 5.99 0.68 41.12
N ALA A 147 5.08 -0.29 41.11
CA ALA A 147 5.05 -1.37 42.09
C ALA A 147 6.36 -2.17 42.12
N ILE A 148 6.92 -2.52 40.95
CA ILE A 148 8.15 -3.29 40.86
C ILE A 148 9.32 -2.49 41.42
N THR A 149 9.46 -1.22 41.02
CA THR A 149 10.54 -0.33 41.48
C THR A 149 10.50 -0.11 43.00
N LYS A 150 9.31 0.06 43.59
CA LYS A 150 9.13 0.15 45.04
C LYS A 150 9.58 -1.13 45.75
N ASN A 151 9.14 -2.28 45.23
CA ASN A 151 9.51 -3.57 45.81
C ASN A 151 11.01 -3.83 45.70
N SER A 152 11.65 -3.50 44.57
CA SER A 152 13.11 -3.63 44.43
C SER A 152 13.87 -2.79 45.46
N ARG A 153 13.44 -1.53 45.69
CA ARG A 153 14.04 -0.69 46.74
C ARG A 153 13.84 -1.26 48.14
N ALA A 154 12.63 -1.72 48.46
CA ALA A 154 12.35 -2.33 49.77
C ALA A 154 13.19 -3.59 50.00
N ILE A 155 13.35 -4.44 48.98
CA ILE A 155 14.20 -5.64 49.03
C ILE A 155 15.66 -5.24 49.29
N GLN A 156 16.17 -4.21 48.60
CA GLN A 156 17.53 -3.73 48.81
C GLN A 156 17.73 -3.22 50.25
N THR A 157 16.83 -2.39 50.76
CA THR A 157 16.88 -1.91 52.16
C THR A 157 16.82 -3.05 53.16
N ASN A 158 15.96 -4.04 52.93
CA ASN A 158 15.87 -5.23 53.79
C ASN A 158 17.17 -6.05 53.75
N ALA A 159 17.78 -6.22 52.58
CA ALA A 159 19.05 -6.93 52.43
C ALA A 159 20.19 -6.21 53.17
N GLU A 160 20.27 -4.88 53.07
CA GLU A 160 21.24 -4.05 53.81
C GLU A 160 21.04 -4.16 55.33
N ALA A 161 19.79 -4.12 55.80
CA ALA A 161 19.47 -4.28 57.22
C ALA A 161 19.87 -5.67 57.74
N ILE A 162 19.58 -6.73 56.98
CA ILE A 162 20.00 -8.10 57.34
C ILE A 162 21.52 -8.20 57.42
N ALA A 163 22.24 -7.70 56.41
CA ALA A 163 23.71 -7.72 56.40
C ALA A 163 24.30 -6.97 57.61
N ALA A 164 23.70 -5.85 58.01
CA ALA A 164 24.14 -5.08 59.19
C ALA A 164 23.92 -5.84 60.51
N LEU A 165 22.88 -6.67 60.61
CA LEU A 165 22.61 -7.50 61.79
C LEU A 165 23.55 -8.70 61.90
N THR A 166 23.96 -9.27 60.77
CA THR A 166 24.71 -10.54 60.70
C THR A 166 26.21 -10.39 60.50
N LYS A 167 26.73 -9.17 60.24
CA LYS A 167 28.18 -8.94 60.15
C LYS A 167 28.90 -9.17 61.50
N GLU A 168 30.22 -9.27 61.46
CA GLU A 168 31.04 -9.30 62.68
C GLU A 168 30.83 -8.01 63.50
N GLY A 169 30.59 -8.17 64.81
CA GLY A 169 30.16 -7.08 65.69
C GLY A 169 28.69 -6.61 65.50
N GLY A 170 27.93 -7.21 64.58
CA GLY A 170 26.48 -6.99 64.45
C GLY A 170 25.69 -7.64 65.60
N ALA A 171 24.46 -7.18 65.84
CA ALA A 171 23.68 -7.57 67.02
C ALA A 171 23.48 -9.09 67.17
N VAL A 172 23.26 -9.83 66.07
CA VAL A 172 23.08 -11.28 66.11
C VAL A 172 24.39 -11.97 66.47
N THR A 173 25.49 -11.55 65.84
CA THR A 173 26.84 -12.10 66.09
C THR A 173 27.28 -11.81 67.52
N ALA A 174 27.08 -10.58 68.00
CA ALA A 174 27.42 -10.16 69.36
C ALA A 174 26.65 -10.97 70.42
N ASN A 175 25.34 -11.15 70.22
CA ASN A 175 24.54 -11.98 71.12
C ASN A 175 24.99 -13.44 71.13
N LYS A 176 25.39 -13.99 69.97
CA LYS A 176 25.93 -15.35 69.89
C LYS A 176 27.23 -15.49 70.70
N THR A 177 28.17 -14.56 70.57
CA THR A 177 29.44 -14.58 71.32
C THR A 177 29.23 -14.41 72.82
N ALA A 178 28.19 -13.70 73.26
CA ALA A 178 27.96 -13.44 74.69
C ALA A 178 27.40 -14.64 75.48
N ILE A 179 26.92 -15.68 74.80
CA ILE A 179 26.29 -16.86 75.41
C ILE A 179 27.11 -18.16 75.23
N GLU A 180 28.20 -18.11 74.46
CA GLU A 180 29.20 -19.16 74.29
C GLU A 180 30.37 -18.95 75.27
#